data_AF-A0AAW0DBT3-F1
#
_entry.id   AF-A0AAW0DBT3-F1
#
_cell.length_a   1.000
_cell.length_b   1.000
_cell.length_c   1.000
_cell.angle_alpha   90.00
_cell.angle_beta   90.00
_cell.angle_gamma   90.00
#
_symmetry.space_group_name_H-M   'P 1'
#
loop_
_entity.id
_entity.type
_entity.pdbx_description
1 polymer ?
#
loop_
_entity_poly.entity_id
_entity_poly.type
_entity_poly.pdbx_seq_one_letter_code
_entity_poly.pdbx_strand_id
1 'polypeptide(L)'
;MPIVQISSAPASDLLISSPETFQTVPASLKNAAGYKGGYYGLGLEDGKVAHWVAIWESDEFRQKFGADPASAEAIEQLKKGIAGPPTRIGFNSSTDPTAALTSPAVEIATFTAKGGESDKLLSLVGELAKGLEASAGIHKPIVYGPTVEDANKVVLLAGWDSAEAHQAVVKGGSLSGVFGQITAIADFTVGHSALKATA
;
A
#
# COMPACT_ATOMS: atom_id res chain seq x y z
N MET A 1 -3.33 -8.28 -14.58
CA MET A 1 -3.93 -8.02 -13.26
C MET A 1 -3.62 -6.59 -12.87
N PRO A 2 -4.51 -5.90 -12.16
CA PRO A 2 -4.23 -4.56 -11.67
C PRO A 2 -3.00 -4.53 -10.78
N ILE A 3 -2.20 -3.48 -10.92
CA ILE A 3 -1.06 -3.20 -10.03
C ILE A 3 -1.45 -2.10 -9.06
N VAL A 4 -1.29 -2.39 -7.78
CA VAL A 4 -1.28 -1.34 -6.76
C VAL A 4 0.17 -0.96 -6.53
N GLN A 5 0.51 0.28 -6.84
CA GLN A 5 1.82 0.85 -6.61
C GLN A 5 1.76 1.72 -5.37
N ILE A 6 2.54 1.37 -4.36
CA ILE A 6 2.73 2.16 -3.15
C ILE A 6 4.08 2.85 -3.25
N SER A 7 4.08 4.17 -3.04
CA SER A 7 5.28 4.98 -2.91
C SER A 7 5.33 5.58 -1.52
N SER A 8 6.44 5.41 -0.82
CA SER A 8 6.63 5.90 0.55
C SER A 8 7.91 6.72 0.67
N ALA A 9 7.86 7.81 1.43
CA ALA A 9 9.04 8.63 1.73
C ALA A 9 8.82 9.41 3.04
N PRO A 10 9.87 10.01 3.63
CA PRO A 10 9.67 11.08 4.59
C PRO A 10 8.78 12.18 3.98
N ALA A 11 7.76 12.61 4.72
CA ALA A 11 6.85 13.67 4.33
C ALA A 11 7.57 15.02 4.32
N SER A 12 7.21 15.88 3.36
CA SER A 12 7.62 17.29 3.40
C SER A 12 6.74 18.09 4.36
N ASP A 13 7.25 19.23 4.82
CA ASP A 13 6.46 20.18 5.62
C ASP A 13 5.18 20.60 4.90
N LEU A 14 5.23 20.73 3.56
CA LEU A 14 4.07 21.11 2.75
C LEU A 14 2.94 20.08 2.82
N LEU A 15 3.26 18.78 2.73
CA LEU A 15 2.23 17.75 2.85
C LEU A 15 1.67 17.70 4.28
N ILE A 16 2.54 17.87 5.29
CA ILE A 16 2.12 17.86 6.69
C ILE A 16 1.18 19.04 6.98
N SER A 17 1.51 20.25 6.52
CA SER A 17 0.74 21.45 6.83
C SER A 17 -0.48 21.66 5.93
N SER A 18 -0.44 21.17 4.69
CA SER A 18 -1.42 21.51 3.65
C SER A 18 -1.68 20.33 2.70
N PRO A 19 -2.14 19.18 3.22
CA PRO A 19 -2.29 17.95 2.45
C PRO A 19 -3.22 18.10 1.24
N GLU A 20 -4.25 18.94 1.33
CA GLU A 20 -5.19 19.23 0.23
C GLU A 20 -4.51 19.75 -1.05
N THR A 21 -3.29 20.29 -0.95
CA THR A 21 -2.47 20.67 -2.11
C THR A 21 -2.25 19.50 -3.07
N PHE A 22 -2.27 18.27 -2.56
CA PHE A 22 -2.06 17.04 -3.33
C PHE A 22 -3.36 16.32 -3.69
N GLN A 23 -4.52 16.94 -3.42
CA GLN A 23 -5.81 16.32 -3.76
C GLN A 23 -6.00 16.17 -5.26
N THR A 24 -5.51 17.09 -6.07
CA THR A 24 -5.59 16.99 -7.53
C THR A 24 -4.29 16.44 -8.08
N VAL A 25 -4.39 15.36 -8.86
CA VAL A 25 -3.22 14.83 -9.58
C VAL A 25 -2.96 15.61 -10.87
N PRO A 26 -1.69 15.71 -11.30
CA PRO A 26 -1.34 16.31 -12.58
C PRO A 26 -2.08 15.63 -13.74
N ALA A 27 -2.48 16.41 -14.74
CA ALA A 27 -3.24 15.91 -15.89
C ALA A 27 -2.49 14.80 -16.65
N SER A 28 -1.16 14.86 -16.68
CA SER A 28 -0.31 13.82 -17.27
C SER A 28 -0.48 12.46 -16.59
N LEU A 29 -0.64 12.40 -15.26
CA LEU A 29 -0.95 11.16 -14.55
C LEU A 29 -2.43 10.77 -14.73
N LYS A 30 -3.35 11.73 -14.56
CA LYS A 30 -4.80 11.48 -14.64
C LYS A 30 -5.21 10.89 -15.99
N ASN A 31 -4.58 11.35 -17.07
CA ASN A 31 -4.87 10.91 -18.43
C ASN A 31 -3.94 9.79 -18.91
N ALA A 32 -3.02 9.31 -18.06
CA ALA A 32 -2.12 8.23 -18.43
C ALA A 32 -2.91 6.96 -18.75
N ALA A 33 -2.54 6.30 -19.85
CA ALA A 33 -3.19 5.05 -20.25
C ALA A 33 -3.07 4.00 -19.12
N GLY A 34 -4.20 3.38 -18.78
CA GLY A 34 -4.26 2.36 -17.74
C GLY A 34 -4.23 2.88 -16.30
N TYR A 35 -4.10 4.19 -16.05
CA TYR A 35 -4.28 4.74 -14.71
C TYR A 35 -5.75 4.63 -14.30
N LYS A 36 -6.02 4.10 -13.10
CA LYS A 36 -7.38 3.86 -12.58
C LYS A 36 -7.75 4.79 -11.43
N GLY A 37 -6.77 5.41 -10.79
CA GLY A 37 -6.98 6.28 -9.64
C GLY A 37 -5.79 6.26 -8.70
N GLY A 38 -5.84 7.15 -7.72
CA GLY A 38 -4.77 7.30 -6.76
C GLY A 38 -5.25 7.79 -5.41
N TYR A 39 -4.41 7.59 -4.42
CA TYR A 39 -4.62 7.98 -3.04
C TYR A 39 -3.33 8.58 -2.51
N TYR A 40 -3.45 9.47 -1.54
CA TYR A 40 -2.31 10.05 -0.86
C TYR A 40 -2.62 10.27 0.61
N GLY A 41 -1.60 10.31 1.45
CA GLY A 41 -1.81 10.57 2.87
C GLY A 41 -0.55 10.45 3.70
N LEU A 42 -0.74 10.54 5.01
CA LEU A 42 0.31 10.45 6.01
C LEU A 42 0.16 9.16 6.82
N GLY A 43 1.29 8.63 7.25
CA GLY A 43 1.38 7.54 8.20
C GLY A 43 0.76 7.94 9.54
N LEU A 44 0.05 7.03 10.19
CA LEU A 44 -0.65 7.29 11.46
C LEU A 44 0.27 7.15 12.68
N GLU A 45 1.40 6.47 12.55
CA GLU A 45 2.31 6.22 13.67
C GLU A 45 2.95 7.51 14.20
N ASP A 46 3.43 8.37 13.30
CA ASP A 46 4.11 9.62 13.67
C ASP A 46 3.78 10.82 12.77
N GLY A 47 2.96 10.64 11.72
CA GLY A 47 2.61 11.69 10.77
C GLY A 47 3.75 12.14 9.85
N LYS A 48 4.89 11.42 9.83
CA LYS A 48 6.11 11.83 9.12
C LYS A 48 6.42 11.01 7.88
N VAL A 49 5.69 9.92 7.66
CA VAL A 49 5.82 9.13 6.43
C VAL A 49 4.68 9.50 5.51
N ALA A 50 5.01 9.86 4.29
CA ALA A 50 4.04 10.14 3.25
C ALA A 50 3.86 8.93 2.34
N HIS A 51 2.61 8.64 2.01
CA HIS A 51 2.23 7.52 1.15
C HIS A 51 1.45 8.03 -0.06
N TRP A 52 1.82 7.56 -1.25
CA TRP A 52 1.03 7.68 -2.47
C TRP A 52 0.76 6.30 -3.00
N VAL A 53 -0.50 6.04 -3.30
CA VAL A 53 -0.94 4.80 -3.91
C VAL A 53 -1.48 5.12 -5.29
N ALA A 54 -1.00 4.44 -6.32
CA ALA A 54 -1.54 4.51 -7.67
C ALA A 54 -2.06 3.13 -8.08
N ILE A 55 -3.23 3.10 -8.70
CA ILE A 55 -3.82 1.88 -9.25
C ILE A 55 -3.66 1.90 -10.76
N TRP A 56 -3.04 0.86 -11.29
CA TRP A 56 -2.81 0.67 -12.72
C TRP A 56 -3.56 -0.57 -13.21
N GLU A 57 -4.01 -0.55 -14.46
CA GLU A 57 -4.66 -1.68 -15.12
C GLU A 57 -3.73 -2.90 -15.24
N SER A 58 -2.45 -2.65 -15.46
CA SER A 58 -1.41 -3.66 -15.54
C SER A 58 -0.03 -3.05 -15.24
N ASP A 59 0.94 -3.93 -15.00
CA ASP A 59 2.33 -3.52 -14.83
C ASP A 59 2.91 -2.87 -16.09
N GLU A 60 2.48 -3.33 -17.26
CA GLU A 60 2.89 -2.76 -18.56
C GLU A 60 2.50 -1.27 -18.67
N PHE A 61 1.28 -0.90 -18.26
CA PHE A 61 0.84 0.50 -18.28
C PHE A 61 1.63 1.36 -17.29
N ARG A 62 1.89 0.84 -16.08
CA ARG A 62 2.73 1.51 -15.08
C ARG A 62 4.15 1.77 -15.60
N GLN A 63 4.77 0.76 -16.21
CA GLN A 63 6.12 0.86 -16.77
C GLN A 63 6.16 1.84 -17.95
N LYS A 64 5.16 1.79 -18.85
CA LYS A 64 5.04 2.73 -19.97
C LYS A 64 4.93 4.18 -19.48
N PHE A 65 4.11 4.44 -18.46
CA PHE A 65 4.04 5.78 -17.86
C PHE A 65 5.38 6.21 -17.29
N GLY A 66 6.07 5.34 -16.54
CA GLY A 66 7.39 5.66 -15.97
C GLY A 66 8.48 5.95 -17.01
N ALA A 67 8.33 5.43 -18.24
CA ALA A 67 9.22 5.71 -19.36
C ALA A 67 8.78 6.90 -20.22
N ASP A 68 7.55 7.41 -20.05
CA ASP A 68 7.01 8.54 -20.80
C ASP A 68 7.64 9.86 -20.29
N PRO A 69 8.25 10.68 -21.15
CA PRO A 69 8.74 12.01 -20.76
C PRO A 69 7.67 12.89 -20.11
N ALA A 70 6.39 12.74 -20.46
CA ALA A 70 5.28 13.47 -19.86
C ALA A 70 5.06 13.12 -18.38
N SER A 71 5.56 11.98 -17.90
CA SER A 71 5.52 11.61 -16.48
C SER A 71 6.40 12.50 -15.60
N ALA A 72 7.39 13.18 -16.18
CA ALA A 72 8.29 14.07 -15.44
C ALA A 72 7.52 15.19 -14.73
N GLU A 73 6.53 15.80 -15.40
CA GLU A 73 5.68 16.82 -14.78
C GLU A 73 4.91 16.25 -13.57
N ALA A 74 4.35 15.05 -13.72
CA ALA A 74 3.63 14.41 -12.64
C ALA A 74 4.55 14.14 -11.44
N ILE A 75 5.72 13.58 -11.71
CA ILE A 75 6.74 13.25 -10.72
C ILE A 75 7.21 14.52 -9.99
N GLU A 76 7.47 15.62 -10.71
CA GLU A 76 7.91 16.89 -10.10
C GLU A 76 6.86 17.49 -9.16
N GLN A 77 5.57 17.39 -9.49
CA GLN A 77 4.52 17.84 -8.58
C GLN A 77 4.43 16.95 -7.34
N LEU A 78 4.46 15.63 -7.50
CA LEU A 78 4.39 14.69 -6.38
C LEU A 78 5.62 14.79 -5.46
N LYS A 79 6.80 15.10 -6.01
CA LYS A 79 8.04 15.32 -5.24
C LYS A 79 7.92 16.44 -4.20
N LYS A 80 7.03 17.42 -4.41
CA LYS A 80 6.80 18.49 -3.42
C LYS A 80 6.25 17.98 -2.10
N GLY A 81 5.64 16.79 -2.09
CA GLY A 81 5.06 16.17 -0.90
C GLY A 81 6.05 15.37 -0.06
N ILE A 82 7.29 15.18 -0.53
CA ILE A 82 8.28 14.31 0.10
C ILE A 82 9.59 15.04 0.37
N ALA A 83 10.30 14.64 1.43
CA ALA A 83 11.57 15.21 1.87
C ALA A 83 12.77 14.29 1.60
N GLY A 84 12.61 13.27 0.74
CA GLY A 84 13.66 12.30 0.43
C GLY A 84 13.31 11.40 -0.76
N PRO A 85 14.24 10.52 -1.19
CA PRO A 85 13.97 9.58 -2.26
C PRO A 85 12.86 8.60 -1.85
N PRO A 86 11.82 8.40 -2.68
CA PRO A 86 10.76 7.47 -2.35
C PRO A 86 11.19 6.02 -2.58
N THR A 87 10.74 5.12 -1.70
CA THR A 87 10.62 3.70 -2.02
C THR A 87 9.38 3.48 -2.86
N ARG A 88 9.42 2.49 -3.75
CA ARG A 88 8.29 2.13 -4.61
C ARG A 88 8.14 0.62 -4.64
N ILE A 89 6.92 0.15 -4.37
CA ILE A 89 6.57 -1.25 -4.40
C ILE A 89 5.27 -1.37 -5.22
N GLY A 90 5.33 -2.09 -6.33
CA GLY A 90 4.16 -2.53 -7.07
C GLY A 90 3.82 -3.96 -6.70
N PHE A 91 2.56 -4.27 -6.49
CA PHE A 91 2.15 -5.66 -6.30
C PHE A 91 0.89 -5.99 -7.09
N ASN A 92 0.78 -7.25 -7.47
CA ASN A 92 -0.40 -7.76 -8.17
C ASN A 92 -1.55 -7.87 -7.17
N SER A 93 -2.59 -7.06 -7.38
CA SER A 93 -3.77 -7.06 -6.55
C SER A 93 -4.60 -8.32 -6.80
N SER A 94 -4.89 -9.11 -5.77
CA SER A 94 -5.77 -10.28 -5.88
C SER A 94 -7.24 -9.88 -6.14
N THR A 95 -7.66 -8.69 -5.70
CA THR A 95 -9.02 -8.13 -5.85
C THR A 95 -8.98 -6.59 -5.98
N ASP A 96 -10.13 -5.92 -5.99
CA ASP A 96 -10.21 -4.44 -5.98
C ASP A 96 -9.78 -3.87 -4.62
N PRO A 97 -8.75 -3.00 -4.55
CA PRO A 97 -8.23 -2.45 -3.30
C PRO A 97 -9.05 -1.27 -2.74
N THR A 98 -10.11 -0.84 -3.43
CA THR A 98 -10.85 0.38 -3.06
C THR A 98 -11.33 0.36 -1.61
N ALA A 99 -11.92 -0.74 -1.13
CA ALA A 99 -12.41 -0.83 0.24
C ALA A 99 -11.32 -0.56 1.29
N ALA A 100 -10.14 -1.17 1.10
CA ALA A 100 -8.99 -0.93 1.96
C ALA A 100 -8.51 0.52 1.85
N LEU A 101 -8.35 1.05 0.64
CA LEU A 101 -7.78 2.38 0.39
C LEU A 101 -8.69 3.56 0.80
N THR A 102 -10.00 3.32 0.94
CA THR A 102 -10.97 4.32 1.44
C THR A 102 -11.24 4.21 2.94
N SER A 103 -10.59 3.28 3.64
CA SER A 103 -10.80 3.08 5.07
C SER A 103 -10.13 4.18 5.91
N PRO A 104 -10.64 4.45 7.13
CA PRO A 104 -10.05 5.45 8.03
C PRO A 104 -8.56 5.21 8.34
N ALA A 105 -8.17 3.94 8.51
CA ALA A 105 -6.78 3.54 8.67
C ALA A 105 -6.45 2.42 7.68
N VAL A 106 -5.51 2.68 6.77
CA VAL A 106 -5.04 1.71 5.79
C VAL A 106 -3.76 1.06 6.30
N GLU A 107 -3.82 -0.22 6.65
CA GLU A 107 -2.63 -1.01 6.95
C GLU A 107 -1.87 -1.34 5.66
N ILE A 108 -0.57 -1.08 5.67
CA ILE A 108 0.39 -1.49 4.65
C ILE A 108 1.39 -2.43 5.32
N ALA A 109 1.25 -3.73 5.05
CA ALA A 109 2.17 -4.75 5.53
C ALA A 109 3.00 -5.28 4.36
N THR A 110 4.32 -5.35 4.56
CA THR A 110 5.26 -5.96 3.60
C THR A 110 5.99 -7.10 4.28
N PHE A 111 6.03 -8.25 3.62
CA PHE A 111 6.70 -9.46 4.08
C PHE A 111 7.82 -9.81 3.09
N THR A 112 9.01 -10.17 3.59
CA THR A 112 10.17 -10.57 2.78
C THR A 112 10.65 -11.96 3.19
N ALA A 113 10.60 -12.94 2.29
CA ALA A 113 11.00 -14.31 2.57
C ALA A 113 12.51 -14.45 2.83
N LYS A 114 12.90 -15.29 3.82
CA LYS A 114 14.29 -15.51 4.28
C LYS A 114 15.08 -16.58 3.51
N GLY A 115 14.49 -17.24 2.52
CA GLY A 115 15.14 -18.39 1.87
C GLY A 115 14.45 -18.93 0.62
N GLY A 116 13.88 -18.06 -0.22
CA GLY A 116 13.17 -18.49 -1.44
C GLY A 116 11.82 -19.17 -1.18
N GLU A 117 11.26 -19.04 0.03
CA GLU A 117 9.94 -19.56 0.40
C GLU A 117 8.78 -18.63 -0.01
N SER A 118 8.90 -17.92 -1.14
CA SER A 118 7.93 -16.90 -1.59
C SER A 118 6.51 -17.46 -1.78
N ASP A 119 6.38 -18.65 -2.35
CA ASP A 119 5.06 -19.27 -2.62
C ASP A 119 4.36 -19.69 -1.33
N LYS A 120 5.13 -20.21 -0.38
CA LYS A 120 4.66 -20.55 0.96
C LYS A 120 4.27 -19.29 1.73
N LEU A 121 5.08 -18.23 1.65
CA LEU A 121 4.77 -16.94 2.24
C LEU A 121 3.47 -16.37 1.68
N LEU A 122 3.28 -16.38 0.35
CA LEU A 122 2.06 -15.90 -0.28
C LEU A 122 0.82 -16.67 0.20
N SER A 123 0.95 -18.00 0.36
CA SER A 123 -0.13 -18.84 0.88
C SER A 123 -0.48 -18.50 2.32
N LEU A 124 0.52 -18.33 3.19
CA LEU A 124 0.32 -17.95 4.60
C LEU A 124 -0.26 -16.53 4.75
N VAL A 125 0.16 -15.58 3.92
CA VAL A 125 -0.44 -14.23 3.89
C VAL A 125 -1.91 -14.30 3.46
N GLY A 126 -2.26 -15.19 2.54
CA GLY A 126 -3.66 -15.43 2.17
C GLY A 126 -4.49 -16.06 3.28
N GLU A 127 -3.92 -16.98 4.06
CA GLU A 127 -4.57 -17.53 5.26
C GLU A 127 -4.75 -16.46 6.35
N LEU A 128 -3.74 -15.62 6.56
CA LEU A 128 -3.81 -14.48 7.47
C LEU A 128 -4.92 -13.50 7.04
N ALA A 129 -4.98 -13.14 5.75
CA ALA A 129 -6.02 -12.26 5.22
C ALA A 129 -7.42 -12.84 5.47
N LYS A 130 -7.66 -14.11 5.16
CA LYS A 130 -8.94 -14.79 5.45
C LYS A 130 -9.29 -14.77 6.93
N GLY A 131 -8.31 -14.97 7.81
CA GLY A 131 -8.50 -14.90 9.26
C GLY A 131 -8.84 -13.48 9.74
N LEU A 132 -8.15 -12.47 9.22
CA LEU A 132 -8.38 -11.06 9.53
C LEU A 132 -9.77 -10.60 9.08
N GLU A 133 -10.26 -11.08 7.94
CA GLU A 133 -11.61 -10.75 7.46
C GLU A 133 -12.73 -11.22 8.39
N ALA A 134 -12.48 -12.11 9.36
CA ALA A 134 -13.47 -12.46 10.38
C ALA A 134 -13.49 -11.48 11.58
N SER A 135 -12.56 -10.51 11.62
CA SER A 135 -12.35 -9.64 12.78
C SER A 135 -13.26 -8.42 12.79
N ALA A 136 -13.52 -7.86 13.97
CA ALA A 136 -14.25 -6.61 14.10
C ALA A 136 -13.39 -5.42 13.61
N GLY A 137 -14.03 -4.44 12.98
CA GLY A 137 -13.39 -3.21 12.51
C GLY A 137 -12.57 -3.34 11.23
N ILE A 138 -12.59 -4.50 10.57
CA ILE A 138 -11.96 -4.71 9.26
C ILE A 138 -12.91 -4.29 8.12
N HIS A 139 -12.36 -3.62 7.11
CA HIS A 139 -13.02 -3.30 5.85
C HIS A 139 -12.58 -4.29 4.78
N LYS A 140 -13.54 -5.00 4.18
CA LYS A 140 -13.28 -6.11 3.25
C LYS A 140 -13.48 -5.65 1.80
N PRO A 141 -12.81 -6.29 0.82
CA PRO A 141 -11.83 -7.37 0.97
C PRO A 141 -10.46 -6.87 1.45
N ILE A 142 -9.70 -7.75 2.10
CA ILE A 142 -8.25 -7.55 2.28
C ILE A 142 -7.57 -7.90 0.95
N VAL A 143 -6.61 -7.07 0.55
CA VAL A 143 -5.91 -7.23 -0.72
C VAL A 143 -4.47 -7.61 -0.46
N TYR A 144 -3.95 -8.59 -1.19
CA TYR A 144 -2.56 -8.99 -1.04
C TYR A 144 -2.04 -9.61 -2.33
N GLY A 145 -0.71 -9.68 -2.46
CA GLY A 145 -0.08 -10.36 -3.57
C GLY A 145 1.43 -10.19 -3.65
N PRO A 146 2.08 -10.91 -4.57
CA PRO A 146 3.51 -10.81 -4.79
C PRO A 146 3.87 -9.46 -5.42
N THR A 147 5.02 -8.92 -5.05
CA THR A 147 5.54 -7.70 -5.67
C THR A 147 6.08 -7.97 -7.06
N VAL A 148 6.06 -6.97 -7.93
CA VAL A 148 6.60 -7.08 -9.30
C VAL A 148 8.09 -6.78 -9.36
N GLU A 149 8.62 -6.01 -8.40
CA GLU A 149 10.05 -5.69 -8.32
C GLU A 149 10.89 -6.77 -7.61
N ASP A 150 10.30 -7.53 -6.67
CA ASP A 150 11.00 -8.54 -5.88
C ASP A 150 10.09 -9.74 -5.60
N ALA A 151 10.39 -10.87 -6.25
CA ALA A 151 9.61 -12.10 -6.11
C ALA A 151 9.62 -12.68 -4.68
N ASN A 152 10.56 -12.27 -3.81
CA ASN A 152 10.59 -12.69 -2.40
C ASN A 152 9.66 -11.87 -1.50
N LYS A 153 9.00 -10.83 -2.04
CA LYS A 153 8.14 -9.94 -1.27
C LYS A 153 6.68 -10.14 -1.56
N VAL A 154 5.89 -10.08 -0.50
CA VAL A 154 4.42 -10.08 -0.53
C VAL A 154 3.93 -8.83 0.20
N VAL A 155 2.96 -8.14 -0.37
CA VAL A 155 2.28 -7.01 0.27
C VAL A 155 0.88 -7.41 0.67
N LEU A 156 0.41 -6.91 1.81
CA LEU A 156 -0.98 -6.95 2.25
C LEU A 156 -1.45 -5.51 2.53
N LEU A 157 -2.63 -5.19 2.02
CA LEU A 157 -3.39 -3.98 2.29
C LEU A 157 -4.70 -4.36 2.99
N ALA A 158 -4.90 -3.80 4.17
CA ALA A 158 -6.12 -3.99 4.94
C ALA A 158 -6.69 -2.63 5.35
N GLY A 159 -8.00 -2.50 5.24
CA GLY A 159 -8.71 -1.32 5.74
C GLY A 159 -9.22 -1.56 7.15
N TRP A 160 -9.05 -0.59 8.03
CA TRP A 160 -9.48 -0.65 9.42
C TRP A 160 -10.29 0.59 9.81
N ASP A 161 -11.22 0.41 10.75
CA ASP A 161 -11.91 1.51 11.43
C ASP A 161 -10.93 2.46 12.13
N SER A 162 -9.84 1.91 12.69
CA SER A 162 -8.70 2.65 13.22
C SER A 162 -7.48 1.74 13.40
N ALA A 163 -6.30 2.33 13.61
CA ALA A 163 -5.10 1.55 13.95
C ALA A 163 -5.28 0.79 15.28
N GLU A 164 -6.03 1.33 16.24
CA GLU A 164 -6.36 0.67 17.51
C GLU A 164 -7.25 -0.56 17.32
N ALA A 165 -8.17 -0.54 16.35
CA ALA A 165 -8.98 -1.70 16.00
C ALA A 165 -8.10 -2.87 15.53
N HIS A 166 -7.13 -2.60 14.65
CA HIS A 166 -6.11 -3.59 14.28
C HIS A 166 -5.34 -4.09 15.51
N GLN A 167 -4.84 -3.18 16.35
CA GLN A 167 -4.08 -3.56 17.54
C GLN A 167 -4.88 -4.43 18.52
N ALA A 168 -6.19 -4.20 18.64
CA ALA A 168 -7.07 -5.04 19.46
C ALA A 168 -7.15 -6.48 18.93
N VAL A 169 -7.23 -6.66 17.61
CA VAL A 169 -7.22 -7.98 16.97
C VAL A 169 -5.89 -8.69 17.20
N VAL A 170 -4.76 -8.00 16.99
CA VAL A 170 -3.41 -8.54 17.23
C VAL A 170 -3.25 -9.00 18.68
N LYS A 171 -3.67 -8.17 19.65
CA LYS A 171 -3.62 -8.49 21.08
C LYS A 171 -4.55 -9.65 21.47
N GLY A 172 -5.65 -9.85 20.75
CA GLY A 172 -6.56 -10.98 20.95
C GLY A 172 -5.94 -12.33 20.61
N GLY A 173 -4.89 -12.36 19.77
CA GLY A 173 -4.04 -13.54 19.56
C GLY A 173 -4.67 -14.69 18.75
N SER A 174 -5.90 -14.55 18.25
CA SER A 174 -6.60 -15.58 17.48
C SER A 174 -5.87 -16.01 16.20
N LEU A 175 -5.03 -15.13 15.65
CA LEU A 175 -4.23 -15.37 14.44
C LEU A 175 -2.74 -15.60 14.73
N SER A 176 -2.35 -15.75 16.00
CA SER A 176 -0.96 -15.93 16.41
C SER A 176 -0.30 -17.16 15.79
N GLY A 177 -1.05 -18.23 15.53
CA GLY A 177 -0.55 -19.45 14.89
C GLY A 177 -0.05 -19.21 13.47
N VAL A 178 -0.90 -18.66 12.59
CA VAL A 178 -0.52 -18.35 11.20
C VAL A 178 0.54 -17.26 11.14
N PHE A 179 0.45 -16.24 12.00
CA PHE A 179 1.45 -15.18 12.06
C PHE A 179 2.81 -15.69 12.53
N GLY A 180 2.84 -16.61 13.49
CA GLY A 180 4.06 -17.29 13.93
C GLY A 180 4.75 -18.04 12.78
N GLN A 181 3.98 -18.72 11.93
CA GLN A 181 4.53 -19.39 10.73
C GLN A 181 5.12 -18.40 9.73
N ILE A 182 4.47 -17.24 9.53
CA ILE A 182 5.00 -16.17 8.66
C ILE A 182 6.34 -15.66 9.21
N THR A 183 6.40 -15.29 10.49
CA THR A 183 7.63 -14.72 11.09
C THR A 183 8.80 -15.71 11.16
N ALA A 184 8.52 -17.02 11.13
CA ALA A 184 9.55 -18.04 11.03
C ALA A 184 10.27 -18.06 9.67
N ILE A 185 9.59 -17.63 8.60
CA ILE A 185 10.10 -17.70 7.22
C ILE A 185 10.32 -16.33 6.57
N ALA A 186 9.87 -15.26 7.21
CA ALA A 186 9.92 -13.91 6.64
C ALA A 186 10.27 -12.86 7.69
N ASP A 187 10.85 -11.76 7.22
CA ASP A 187 10.83 -10.49 7.92
C ASP A 187 9.60 -9.70 7.50
N PHE A 188 9.11 -8.81 8.34
CA PHE A 188 7.95 -7.99 8.02
C PHE A 188 8.05 -6.57 8.55
N THR A 189 7.35 -5.66 7.87
CA THR A 189 7.07 -4.31 8.33
C THR A 189 5.58 -4.07 8.23
N VAL A 190 5.02 -3.35 9.20
CA VAL A 190 3.62 -2.93 9.21
C VAL A 190 3.53 -1.47 9.62
N GLY A 191 2.66 -0.72 8.95
CA GLY A 191 2.31 0.65 9.30
C GLY A 191 0.92 0.99 8.78
N HIS A 192 0.36 2.10 9.24
CA HIS A 192 -0.98 2.55 8.87
C HIS A 192 -0.92 3.93 8.25
N SER A 193 -1.86 4.24 7.38
CA SER A 193 -1.97 5.57 6.79
C SER A 193 -3.42 6.04 6.73
N ALA A 194 -3.62 7.33 6.95
CA ALA A 194 -4.87 8.00 6.62
C ALA A 194 -4.79 8.49 5.18
N LEU A 195 -5.38 7.72 4.26
CA LEU A 195 -5.36 8.01 2.83
C LEU A 195 -6.61 8.79 2.39
N LYS A 196 -6.44 9.64 1.38
CA LYS A 196 -7.50 10.36 0.68
C LYS A 196 -7.39 10.10 -0.81
N ALA A 197 -8.52 9.91 -1.48
CA ALA A 197 -8.56 9.78 -2.92
C ALA A 197 -8.11 11.07 -3.61
N THR A 198 -7.35 10.92 -4.69
CA THR A 198 -7.03 12.02 -5.60
C THR A 198 -8.17 12.26 -6.58
N ALA A 199 -8.49 13.52 -6.88
CA ALA A 199 -9.50 13.95 -7.83
C ALA A 199 -8.94 14.16 -9.25
#